data_AF-A0A093Q8A4-F1
#
_entry.id   AF-A0A093Q8A4-F1
#
_cell.length_a   1.000
_cell.length_b   1.000
_cell.length_c   1.000
_cell.angle_alpha   90.00
_cell.angle_beta   90.00
_cell.angle_gamma   90.00
#
_symmetry.space_group_name_H-M   'P 1'
#
loop_
_entity.id
_entity.type
_entity.pdbx_description
1 polymer ?
#
loop_
_entity_poly.entity_id
_entity_poly.type
_entity_poly.pdbx_seq_one_letter_code
_entity_poly.pdbx_strand_id
1 'polypeptide(L)'
;SMCEEKHAVLLSPVGKIEISGCETGLHEIKLPKTSMLPSGAEASAACEVCEGAEEMPEPLEQCTAWLRAYFCEPATLANLPVPAFHHPLLQQDSFTRQVLWTLLNDVKFGEAVSYKELADLAGNSRAARAVGAAMRRNPV
;
A
#
# COMPACT_ATOMS: atom_id res chain seq x y z
N SER A 1 12.16 21.22 2.82
CA SER A 1 10.85 21.42 2.18
C SER A 1 9.77 21.25 3.22
N MET A 2 8.65 21.98 3.11
CA MET A 2 7.45 21.64 3.88
C MET A 2 6.77 20.47 3.17
N CYS A 3 6.37 19.45 3.92
CA CYS A 3 5.63 18.31 3.38
C CYS A 3 4.17 18.75 3.16
N GLU A 4 3.82 19.12 1.92
CA GLU A 4 2.45 19.46 1.56
C GLU A 4 1.69 18.20 1.12
N GLU A 5 0.85 17.69 2.00
CA GLU A 5 0.11 16.45 1.76
C GLU A 5 -1.15 16.69 0.90
N LYS A 6 -1.30 15.86 -0.13
CA LYS A 6 -2.47 15.75 -0.99
C LYS A 6 -3.15 14.41 -0.76
N HIS A 7 -4.42 14.33 -1.15
CA HIS A 7 -5.27 13.16 -0.94
C HIS A 7 -6.01 12.77 -2.21
N ALA A 8 -6.27 11.47 -2.35
CA ALA A 8 -7.15 10.90 -3.37
C ALA A 8 -8.00 9.79 -2.75
N VAL A 9 -9.18 9.55 -3.32
CA VAL A 9 -10.09 8.47 -2.94
C VAL A 9 -10.36 7.59 -4.16
N LEU A 10 -10.05 6.30 -4.00
CA LEU A 10 -10.27 5.27 -5.01
C LEU A 10 -11.45 4.38 -4.59
N LEU A 11 -12.45 4.25 -5.44
CA LEU A 11 -13.45 3.20 -5.35
C LEU A 11 -12.84 1.88 -5.78
N SER A 12 -13.01 0.83 -4.98
CA SER A 12 -12.43 -0.48 -5.24
C SER A 12 -13.38 -1.61 -4.82
N PRO A 13 -13.09 -2.87 -5.22
CA PRO A 13 -13.83 -4.04 -4.75
C PRO A 13 -13.86 -4.20 -3.22
N VAL A 14 -12.92 -3.59 -2.49
CA VAL A 14 -12.86 -3.61 -1.03
C VAL A 14 -13.42 -2.33 -0.37
N GLY A 15 -14.10 -1.49 -1.16
CA GLY A 15 -14.71 -0.21 -0.75
C GLY A 15 -13.82 1.01 -1.04
N LYS A 16 -14.11 2.13 -0.37
CA LYS A 16 -13.36 3.40 -0.55
C LYS A 16 -11.98 3.30 0.08
N ILE A 17 -10.94 3.41 -0.75
CA ILE A 17 -9.54 3.48 -0.32
C ILE A 17 -9.12 4.95 -0.33
N GLU A 18 -8.67 5.46 0.81
CA GLU A 18 -8.09 6.80 0.92
C GLU A 18 -6.57 6.70 0.76
N ILE A 19 -6.00 7.53 -0.10
CA ILE A 19 -4.57 7.55 -0.44
C ILE A 19 -4.07 8.94 -0.11
N SER A 20 -2.95 9.05 0.61
CA SER A 20 -2.33 10.34 0.92
C SER A 20 -0.83 10.33 0.67
N GLY A 21 -0.27 11.50 0.36
CA GLY A 21 1.16 11.68 0.10
C GLY A 21 1.50 13.07 -0.43
N CYS A 22 2.77 13.29 -0.74
CA CYS A 22 3.29 14.56 -1.23
C CYS A 22 4.24 14.33 -2.42
N GLU A 23 4.85 15.41 -2.92
CA GLU A 23 5.88 15.37 -3.98
C GLU A 23 7.04 14.42 -3.68
N THR A 24 7.35 14.16 -2.40
CA THR A 24 8.47 13.28 -2.02
C THR A 24 8.08 11.80 -1.98
N GLY A 25 6.78 11.48 -1.85
CA GLY A 25 6.34 10.10 -1.78
C GLY A 25 4.96 9.91 -1.17
N LEU A 26 4.49 8.67 -1.26
CA LEU A 26 3.28 8.16 -0.64
C LEU A 26 3.42 8.07 0.88
N HIS A 27 2.38 8.48 1.60
CA HIS A 27 2.32 8.47 3.06
C HIS A 27 1.49 7.30 3.57
N GLU A 28 0.22 7.22 3.21
CA GLU A 28 -0.70 6.22 3.76
C GLU A 28 -1.69 5.71 2.70
N ILE A 29 -2.10 4.45 2.84
CA ILE A 29 -3.25 3.84 2.18
C ILE A 29 -4.20 3.35 3.27
N LYS A 30 -5.41 3.91 3.33
CA LYS A 30 -6.43 3.54 4.33
C LYS A 30 -7.59 2.82 3.67
N LEU A 31 -7.81 1.60 4.13
CA LEU A 31 -8.98 0.79 3.79
C LEU A 31 -10.22 1.26 4.60
N PRO A 32 -11.44 1.02 4.10
CA PRO A 32 -12.65 1.39 4.82
C PRO A 32 -12.78 0.55 6.09
N LYS A 33 -13.35 1.14 7.15
CA LYS A 33 -13.68 0.40 8.37
C LYS A 33 -14.74 -0.66 8.03
N THR A 34 -14.57 -1.87 8.59
CA THR A 34 -15.28 -3.13 8.28
C THR A 34 -16.82 -3.05 8.26
N SER A 35 -17.44 -1.99 8.76
CA SER A 35 -18.89 -1.78 8.75
C SER A 35 -19.47 -1.24 7.44
N MET A 36 -18.67 -1.04 6.38
CA MET A 36 -19.12 -0.44 5.11
C MET A 36 -18.75 -1.23 3.85
N LEU A 37 -18.59 -2.55 3.94
CA LEU A 37 -18.55 -3.36 2.71
C LEU A 37 -19.94 -3.29 2.05
N PRO A 38 -20.03 -3.01 0.73
CA PRO A 38 -21.31 -2.93 0.06
C PRO A 38 -22.05 -4.25 0.19
N SER A 39 -23.13 -4.23 0.98
CA SER A 39 -24.05 -5.36 1.10
C SER A 39 -24.82 -5.51 -0.22
N GLY A 40 -24.37 -6.42 -1.07
CA GLY A 40 -25.19 -7.03 -2.11
C GLY A 40 -25.61 -6.16 -3.30
N ALA A 41 -24.97 -5.00 -3.53
CA ALA A 41 -25.08 -4.29 -4.81
C ALA A 41 -23.77 -4.50 -5.57
N GLU A 42 -23.87 -5.08 -6.76
CA GLU A 42 -22.82 -5.42 -7.73
C GLU A 42 -21.46 -4.82 -7.38
N ALA A 43 -20.52 -5.68 -6.96
CA ALA A 43 -19.11 -5.29 -6.89
C ALA A 43 -18.72 -4.84 -8.30
N SER A 44 -18.79 -3.54 -8.55
CA SER A 44 -18.22 -2.95 -9.75
C SER A 44 -16.77 -3.40 -9.75
N ALA A 45 -16.41 -4.20 -10.76
CA ALA A 45 -15.03 -4.61 -10.97
C ALA A 45 -14.13 -3.42 -11.36
N ALA A 46 -14.69 -2.21 -11.48
CA ALA A 46 -13.97 -1.02 -11.87
C ALA A 46 -13.37 -0.31 -10.66
N CYS A 47 -12.08 0.00 -10.76
CA CYS A 47 -11.39 0.91 -9.85
C CYS A 47 -11.37 2.32 -10.42
N GLU A 48 -12.10 3.23 -9.78
CA GLU A 48 -12.27 4.60 -10.26
C GLU A 48 -11.86 5.60 -9.18
N VAL A 49 -11.20 6.68 -9.59
CA VAL A 49 -10.90 7.79 -8.65
C VAL A 49 -12.16 8.63 -8.57
N CYS A 50 -12.74 8.74 -7.39
CA CYS A 50 -13.97 9.51 -7.18
C CYS A 50 -13.71 10.90 -6.59
N GLU A 51 -12.60 11.08 -5.87
CA GLU A 51 -12.21 12.35 -5.26
C GLU A 51 -10.68 12.48 -5.34
N GLY A 52 -10.16 13.67 -5.62
CA GLY A 52 -8.72 13.91 -5.72
C GLY A 52 -8.39 15.40 -5.86
N ALA A 53 -7.14 15.78 -5.56
CA ALA A 53 -6.64 17.12 -5.85
C ALA A 53 -6.66 17.40 -7.38
N GLU A 54 -6.87 18.66 -7.78
CA GLU A 54 -6.86 19.05 -9.21
C GLU A 54 -5.54 18.68 -9.92
N GLU A 55 -4.43 18.70 -9.17
CA GLU A 55 -3.11 18.23 -9.58
C GLU A 55 -2.60 17.26 -8.51
N MET A 56 -2.45 15.98 -8.88
CA MET A 56 -1.95 14.94 -7.98
C MET A 56 -0.43 14.83 -8.11
N PRO A 57 0.32 14.79 -6.98
CA PRO A 57 1.74 14.49 -7.02
C PRO A 57 2.00 13.13 -7.67
N GLU A 58 3.12 13.00 -8.39
CA GLU A 58 3.50 11.76 -9.10
C GLU A 58 3.35 10.48 -8.24
N PRO A 59 3.74 10.45 -6.95
CA PRO A 59 3.55 9.26 -6.12
C PRO A 59 2.09 8.83 -5.92
N LEU A 60 1.14 9.77 -5.88
CA LEU A 60 -0.29 9.46 -5.77
C LEU A 60 -0.84 8.93 -7.10
N GLU A 61 -0.38 9.46 -8.23
CA GLU A 61 -0.75 8.97 -9.55
C GLU A 61 -0.28 7.53 -9.75
N GLN A 62 0.99 7.26 -9.41
CA GLN A 62 1.58 5.93 -9.46
C GLN A 62 0.84 4.95 -8.53
N CYS A 63 0.55 5.34 -7.28
CA CYS A 63 -0.21 4.51 -6.35
C CYS A 63 -1.62 4.20 -6.87
N THR A 64 -2.32 5.19 -7.39
CA THR A 64 -3.65 5.04 -7.97
C THR A 64 -3.64 4.08 -9.16
N ALA A 65 -2.68 4.25 -10.08
CA ALA A 65 -2.52 3.35 -11.23
C ALA A 65 -2.19 1.92 -10.77
N TRP A 66 -1.32 1.77 -9.77
CA TRP A 66 -0.95 0.47 -9.22
C TRP A 66 -2.14 -0.25 -8.60
N LEU A 67 -2.94 0.43 -7.76
CA LEU A 67 -4.13 -0.15 -7.15
C LEU A 67 -5.19 -0.52 -8.19
N ARG A 68 -5.40 0.32 -9.21
CA ARG A 68 -6.29 0.00 -10.33
C ARG A 68 -5.85 -1.28 -11.04
N ALA A 69 -4.56 -1.41 -11.35
CA ALA A 69 -4.04 -2.62 -11.97
C ALA A 69 -4.15 -3.84 -11.04
N TYR A 70 -3.88 -3.69 -9.74
CA TYR A 70 -4.00 -4.78 -8.77
C TYR A 70 -5.40 -5.41 -8.77
N PHE A 71 -6.46 -4.59 -8.83
CA PHE A 71 -7.85 -5.07 -8.81
C PHE A 71 -8.41 -5.43 -10.20
N CYS A 72 -8.08 -4.67 -11.24
CA CYS A 72 -8.74 -4.77 -12.55
C CYS A 72 -7.88 -5.46 -13.63
N GLU A 73 -6.55 -5.28 -13.57
CA GLU A 73 -5.62 -5.66 -14.66
C GLU A 73 -4.32 -6.27 -14.10
N PRO A 74 -4.37 -7.34 -13.28
CA PRO A 74 -3.21 -7.81 -12.52
C PRO A 74 -2.02 -8.23 -13.41
N ALA A 75 -2.27 -8.55 -14.69
CA ALA A 75 -1.23 -8.87 -15.66
C ALA A 75 -0.30 -7.67 -15.99
N THR A 76 -0.71 -6.43 -15.72
CA THR A 76 0.09 -5.22 -15.99
C THR A 76 0.90 -4.76 -14.78
N LEU A 77 0.64 -5.32 -13.59
CA LEU A 77 1.21 -4.88 -12.30
C LEU A 77 2.74 -4.85 -12.30
N ALA A 78 3.37 -5.84 -12.93
CA ALA A 78 4.83 -5.95 -13.01
C ALA A 78 5.49 -4.84 -13.86
N ASN A 79 4.71 -4.14 -14.70
CA ASN A 79 5.21 -3.06 -15.56
C ASN A 79 4.98 -1.67 -14.95
N LEU A 80 4.29 -1.58 -13.82
CA LEU A 80 4.02 -0.32 -13.15
C LEU A 80 5.12 0.03 -12.15
N PRO A 81 5.49 1.31 -12.04
CA PRO A 81 6.42 1.74 -11.02
C PRO A 81 5.79 1.57 -9.63
N VAL A 82 6.60 1.13 -8.66
CA VAL A 82 6.26 1.24 -7.25
C VAL A 82 6.50 2.69 -6.83
N PRO A 83 5.53 3.39 -6.21
CA PRO A 83 5.70 4.78 -5.81
C PRO A 83 6.81 4.94 -4.77
N ALA A 84 7.46 6.10 -4.78
CA ALA A 84 8.33 6.50 -3.68
C ALA A 84 7.52 6.59 -2.37
N PHE A 85 8.14 6.27 -1.23
CA PHE A 85 7.48 6.32 0.08
C PHE A 85 8.08 7.42 0.97
N HIS A 86 7.22 8.23 1.58
CA HIS A 86 7.61 9.35 2.45
C HIS A 86 6.98 9.29 3.86
N HIS A 87 6.38 8.16 4.22
CA HIS A 87 5.94 7.94 5.60
C HIS A 87 7.13 7.85 6.58
N PRO A 88 7.11 8.53 7.74
CA PRO A 88 8.25 8.56 8.69
C PRO A 88 8.76 7.18 9.12
N LEU A 89 7.87 6.19 9.25
CA LEU A 89 8.21 4.81 9.59
C LEU A 89 9.10 4.13 8.53
N LEU A 90 8.99 4.54 7.26
CA LEU A 90 9.74 4.01 6.13
C LEU A 90 11.06 4.76 5.88
N GLN A 91 11.23 5.92 6.51
CA GLN A 91 12.42 6.78 6.40
C GLN A 91 13.48 6.44 7.46
N GLN A 92 13.08 5.93 8.62
CA GLN A 92 13.99 5.58 9.70
C GLN A 92 14.40 4.11 9.66
N ASP A 93 15.70 3.84 9.75
CA ASP A 93 16.22 2.49 9.87
C ASP A 93 15.68 1.82 11.14
N SER A 94 14.93 0.74 10.94
CA SER A 94 14.31 -0.04 12.00
C SER A 94 14.02 -1.45 11.50
N PHE A 95 13.87 -2.39 12.43
CA PHE A 95 13.43 -3.74 12.07
C PHE A 95 12.08 -3.73 11.35
N THR A 96 11.16 -2.82 11.73
CA THR A 96 9.88 -2.63 11.03
C THR A 96 10.11 -2.22 9.57
N ARG A 97 10.95 -1.20 9.32
CA ARG A 97 11.29 -0.78 7.95
C ARG A 97 11.87 -1.96 7.17
N GLN A 98 12.87 -2.65 7.73
CA GLN A 98 13.52 -3.78 7.06
C GLN A 98 12.50 -4.85 6.65
N VAL A 99 11.62 -5.26 7.57
CA VAL A 99 10.57 -6.25 7.29
C VAL A 99 9.64 -5.81 6.16
N LEU A 100 9.21 -4.54 6.13
CA LEU A 100 8.31 -4.03 5.08
C LEU A 100 9.01 -3.96 3.71
N TRP A 101 10.28 -3.57 3.68
CA TRP A 101 11.06 -3.56 2.43
C TRP A 101 11.36 -4.97 1.92
N THR A 102 11.67 -5.92 2.82
CA THR A 102 11.81 -7.34 2.46
C THR A 102 10.50 -7.88 1.89
N LEU A 103 9.36 -7.60 2.54
CA LEU A 103 8.04 -8.01 2.04
C LEU A 103 7.78 -7.49 0.62
N LEU A 104 8.00 -6.19 0.39
CA LEU A 104 7.80 -5.54 -0.90
C LEU A 104 8.69 -6.13 -2.01
N ASN A 105 9.95 -6.43 -1.70
CA ASN A 105 10.93 -6.88 -2.69
C ASN A 105 10.86 -8.37 -2.99
N ASP A 106 10.50 -9.20 -2.00
CA ASP A 106 10.70 -10.65 -2.09
C ASP A 106 9.40 -11.44 -2.21
N VAL A 107 8.24 -10.88 -1.84
CA VAL A 107 6.94 -11.58 -1.94
C VAL A 107 6.13 -11.03 -3.10
N LYS A 108 5.88 -11.87 -4.12
CA LYS A 108 5.22 -11.46 -5.35
C LYS A 108 3.70 -11.66 -5.30
N PHE A 109 3.02 -11.08 -6.27
CA PHE A 109 1.57 -11.27 -6.44
C PHE A 109 1.25 -12.77 -6.59
N GLY A 110 0.27 -13.23 -5.81
CA GLY A 110 -0.14 -14.64 -5.77
C GLY A 110 0.69 -15.52 -4.84
N GLU A 111 1.76 -14.99 -4.22
CA GLU A 111 2.58 -15.71 -3.26
C GLU A 111 2.17 -15.40 -1.82
N ALA A 112 2.51 -16.31 -0.91
CA ALA A 112 2.37 -16.11 0.51
C ALA A 112 3.61 -16.64 1.23
N VAL A 113 4.01 -15.95 2.29
CA VAL A 113 5.08 -16.36 3.20
C VAL A 113 4.57 -16.32 4.63
N SER A 114 5.06 -17.24 5.47
CA SER A 114 4.81 -17.19 6.89
C SER A 114 5.60 -16.07 7.55
N TYR A 115 5.14 -15.61 8.72
CA TYR A 115 5.90 -14.64 9.52
C TYR A 115 7.29 -15.14 9.94
N LYS A 116 7.49 -16.46 10.00
CA LYS A 116 8.80 -17.04 10.28
C LYS A 116 9.72 -16.88 9.06
N GLU A 117 9.26 -17.25 7.88
CA GLU A 117 10.02 -17.10 6.64
C GLU A 117 10.35 -15.62 6.37
N LEU A 118 9.40 -14.71 6.58
CA LEU A 118 9.66 -13.27 6.45
C LEU A 118 10.68 -12.77 7.50
N ALA A 119 10.67 -13.34 8.71
CA ALA A 119 11.67 -13.02 9.72
C ALA A 119 13.07 -13.54 9.33
N ASP A 120 13.14 -14.73 8.70
CA ASP A 120 14.38 -15.29 8.15
C ASP A 120 14.93 -14.39 7.03
N LEU A 121 14.09 -13.97 6.08
CA LEU A 121 14.45 -13.06 4.99
C LEU A 121 14.89 -11.69 5.51
N ALA A 122 14.24 -11.17 6.56
CA ALA A 122 14.61 -9.94 7.23
C ALA A 122 15.85 -10.09 8.15
N GLY A 123 16.54 -11.23 8.14
CA GLY A 123 17.80 -11.45 8.85
C GLY A 123 17.66 -11.74 10.35
N ASN A 124 16.47 -12.01 10.85
CA ASN A 124 16.24 -12.41 12.24
C ASN A 124 15.17 -13.49 12.39
N SER A 125 15.60 -14.75 12.21
CA SER A 125 14.76 -15.94 12.29
C SER A 125 13.90 -16.10 13.55
N ARG A 126 14.29 -15.45 14.66
CA ARG A 126 13.60 -15.52 15.95
C ARG A 126 12.55 -14.42 16.12
N ALA A 127 12.38 -13.54 15.13
CA ALA A 127 11.57 -12.32 15.25
C ALA A 127 10.15 -12.41 14.65
N ALA A 128 9.59 -13.60 14.43
CA ALA A 128 8.25 -13.78 13.84
C ALA A 128 7.15 -12.96 14.54
N ARG A 129 7.19 -12.83 15.88
CA ARG A 129 6.24 -11.98 16.63
C ARG A 129 6.41 -10.49 16.31
N ALA A 130 7.66 -10.03 16.16
CA ALA A 130 7.97 -8.66 15.81
C ALA A 130 7.59 -8.35 14.36
N VAL A 131 7.70 -9.33 13.45
CA VAL A 131 7.16 -9.23 12.08
C VAL A 131 5.66 -8.97 12.11
N GLY A 132 4.88 -9.74 12.89
CA GLY A 132 3.45 -9.47 13.03
C GLY A 132 3.13 -8.06 13.57
N ALA A 133 3.96 -7.55 14.49
CA ALA A 133 3.84 -6.17 14.98
C ALA A 133 4.22 -5.13 13.91
N ALA A 134 5.19 -5.43 13.05
CA ALA A 134 5.56 -4.60 11.91
C ALA A 134 4.42 -4.53 10.88
N MET A 135 3.80 -5.66 10.53
CA MET A 135 2.67 -5.71 9.60
C MET A 135 1.48 -4.86 10.06
N ARG A 136 1.16 -4.86 11.37
CA ARG A 136 0.09 -4.02 11.92
C ARG A 136 0.35 -2.51 11.72
N ARG A 137 1.62 -2.12 11.64
CA ARG A 137 2.05 -0.72 11.50
C ARG A 137 2.38 -0.36 10.06
N ASN A 138 2.11 -1.24 9.09
CA ASN A 138 2.33 -0.93 7.70
C ASN A 138 1.40 0.22 7.28
N PRO A 139 1.93 1.38 6.86
CA PRO A 139 1.09 2.52 6.50
C PRO A 139 0.44 2.38 5.12
N VAL A 140 0.89 1.44 4.27
CA VAL A 140 0.49 1.30 2.86
C VAL A 140 0.04 -0.12 2.52
#